data_AF-G7YXH5-F1
#
_entry.id   AF-G7YXH5-F1
#
_cell.length_a   1.000
_cell.length_b   1.000
_cell.length_c   1.000
_cell.angle_alpha   90.00
_cell.angle_beta   90.00
_cell.angle_gamma   90.00
#
_symmetry.space_group_name_H-M   'P 1'
#
loop_
_entity.id
_entity.type
_entity.pdbx_description
1 polymer ?
#
loop_
_entity_poly.entity_id
_entity_poly.type
_entity_poly.pdbx_seq_one_letter_code
_entity_poly.pdbx_strand_id
1 'polypeptide(L)'
;MIFAAALIISSILATFGIAYKNDYLPGALSLMDTFDTIYVKPYTRWGTYAIGLVLGWIILKQYKPPKQWSFSRNLVFSLVLLSFASVFCLSTLYGLYGYVSQTVPFPSTGVSALYTSVHRPVFILGIAIVCFLCTIGYAPPIRSLLAWTGFRPFARLTYGAYLVHPLVILFLCLGGQSPIILDNLFLISLFLPVFLLSYGFAYLLSMMAESPILACEKLLGLR
;
A
#
# COMPACT_ATOMS: atom_id res chain seq x y z
N MET A 1 -8.39 11.81 17.14
CA MET A 1 -7.61 12.69 16.25
C MET A 1 -6.20 12.90 16.75
N ILE A 2 -6.00 13.45 17.97
CA ILE A 2 -4.65 13.68 18.55
C ILE A 2 -3.80 12.40 18.57
N PHE A 3 -4.36 11.28 19.04
CA PHE A 3 -3.67 9.98 19.05
C PHE A 3 -3.19 9.53 17.66
N ALA A 4 -4.04 9.66 16.63
CA ALA A 4 -3.66 9.29 15.27
C ALA A 4 -2.58 10.20 14.68
N ALA A 5 -2.66 11.52 14.95
CA ALA A 5 -1.61 12.46 14.55
C ALA A 5 -0.27 12.11 15.22
N ALA A 6 -0.30 11.74 16.50
CA ALA A 6 0.89 11.28 17.22
C ALA A 6 1.50 10.02 16.61
N LEU A 7 0.69 9.03 16.20
CA LEU A 7 1.16 7.81 15.51
C LEU A 7 1.77 8.11 14.14
N ILE A 8 1.20 9.05 13.38
CA ILE A 8 1.75 9.45 12.08
C ILE A 8 3.11 10.11 12.28
N ILE A 9 3.19 11.10 13.18
CA ILE A 9 4.43 11.84 13.46
C ILE A 9 5.50 10.90 14.01
N SER A 10 5.16 10.03 14.96
CA SER A 10 6.12 9.08 15.53
C SER A 10 6.68 8.12 14.49
N SER A 11 5.85 7.67 13.55
CA SER A 11 6.30 6.80 12.45
C SER A 11 7.30 7.49 11.51
N ILE A 12 7.05 8.76 11.19
CA ILE A 12 7.90 9.56 10.31
C ILE A 12 9.22 9.83 11.01
N LEU A 13 9.19 10.29 12.26
CA LEU A 13 10.40 10.58 13.04
C LEU A 13 11.26 9.34 13.28
N ALA A 14 10.65 8.20 13.63
CA ALA A 14 11.38 6.95 13.82
C ALA A 14 12.05 6.49 12.53
N THR A 15 11.33 6.53 11.41
CA THR A 15 11.87 6.12 10.10
C THR A 15 12.97 7.08 9.62
N PHE A 16 12.79 8.39 9.84
CA PHE A 16 13.79 9.40 9.50
C PHE A 16 15.08 9.19 10.31
N GLY A 17 14.97 9.02 11.63
CA GLY A 17 16.13 8.82 12.50
C GLY A 17 16.91 7.55 12.17
N ILE A 18 16.23 6.45 11.84
CA ILE A 18 16.87 5.20 11.44
C ILE A 18 17.55 5.35 10.07
N ALA A 19 16.87 5.97 9.10
CA ALA A 19 17.43 6.17 7.77
C ALA A 19 18.65 7.12 7.78
N TYR A 20 18.57 8.19 8.57
CA TYR A 20 19.65 9.17 8.70
C TYR A 20 20.88 8.59 9.41
N LYS A 21 20.67 7.80 10.47
CA LYS A 21 21.78 7.19 11.24
C LYS A 21 22.58 6.17 10.44
N ASN A 22 21.93 5.44 9.53
CA ASN A 22 22.55 4.34 8.79
C ASN A 22 22.92 4.72 7.34
N ASP A 23 22.85 6.01 6.98
CA ASP A 23 23.15 6.52 5.64
C ASP A 23 22.43 5.76 4.51
N TYR A 24 21.17 5.38 4.73
CA TYR A 24 20.42 4.61 3.74
C TYR A 24 20.11 5.43 2.49
N LEU A 25 20.43 4.85 1.33
CA LEU A 25 19.92 5.31 0.04
C LEU A 25 18.40 5.13 -0.01
N PRO A 26 17.68 5.99 -0.73
CA PRO A 26 16.23 5.93 -0.74
C PRO A 26 15.71 4.77 -1.60
N GLY A 27 14.55 4.23 -1.22
CA GLY A 27 13.75 3.32 -2.04
C GLY A 27 14.42 1.97 -2.31
N ALA A 28 14.49 1.57 -3.60
CA ALA A 28 14.93 0.24 -3.99
C ALA A 28 16.44 -0.01 -3.78
N LEU A 29 17.21 1.07 -3.68
CA LEU A 29 18.68 1.05 -3.69
C LEU A 29 19.31 0.42 -2.44
N SER A 30 18.57 0.35 -1.34
CA SER A 30 19.03 -0.18 -0.03
C SER A 30 18.06 -1.23 0.54
N LEU A 31 17.27 -1.90 -0.31
CA LEU A 31 16.18 -2.77 0.14
C LEU A 31 16.61 -3.88 1.10
N MET A 32 17.78 -4.48 0.87
CA MET A 32 18.30 -5.55 1.71
C MET A 32 18.67 -5.03 3.11
N ASP A 33 19.38 -3.91 3.18
CA ASP A 33 19.82 -3.29 4.44
C ASP A 33 18.66 -2.70 5.24
N THR A 34 17.63 -2.25 4.53
CA THR A 34 16.46 -1.59 5.09
C THR A 34 15.39 -2.59 5.57
N PHE A 35 15.50 -3.87 5.19
CA PHE A 35 14.47 -4.87 5.47
C PHE A 35 14.29 -5.06 6.98
N ASP A 36 15.34 -5.44 7.69
CA ASP A 36 15.23 -5.70 9.13
C ASP A 36 15.07 -4.42 9.96
N THR A 37 15.65 -3.32 9.50
CA THR A 37 15.77 -2.08 10.27
C THR A 37 14.61 -1.12 10.08
N ILE A 38 13.88 -1.22 8.97
CA ILE A 38 12.71 -0.38 8.66
C ILE A 38 11.52 -1.21 8.18
N TYR A 39 11.71 -2.22 7.31
CA TYR A 39 10.59 -2.94 6.70
C TYR A 39 9.84 -3.81 7.72
N VAL A 40 10.53 -4.61 8.53
CA VAL A 40 9.90 -5.56 9.46
C VAL A 40 9.31 -4.88 10.70
N LYS A 41 9.86 -3.73 11.09
CA LYS A 41 9.45 -3.05 12.33
C LYS A 41 8.06 -2.43 12.23
N PRO A 42 7.16 -2.67 13.20
CA PRO A 42 5.79 -2.16 13.13
C PRO A 42 5.69 -0.64 13.33
N TYR A 43 6.55 -0.05 14.15
CA TYR A 43 6.53 1.37 14.49
C TYR A 43 6.97 2.31 13.35
N THR A 44 7.63 1.79 12.30
CA THR A 44 7.93 2.56 11.09
C THR A 44 6.72 2.59 10.14
N ARG A 45 5.68 1.78 10.41
CA ARG A 45 4.54 1.57 9.51
C ARG A 45 3.20 1.96 10.07
N TRP A 46 3.00 1.92 11.39
CA TRP A 46 1.73 2.25 12.05
C TRP A 46 1.09 3.59 11.62
N GLY A 47 1.86 4.55 11.11
CA GLY A 47 1.37 5.85 10.63
C GLY A 47 0.50 5.74 9.39
N THR A 48 0.83 4.84 8.45
CA THR A 48 -0.02 4.62 7.26
C THR A 48 -1.35 3.98 7.64
N TYR A 49 -1.34 3.06 8.61
CA TYR A 49 -2.57 2.49 9.16
C TYR A 49 -3.40 3.55 9.89
N ALA A 50 -2.77 4.44 10.64
CA ALA A 50 -3.45 5.55 11.32
C ALA A 50 -4.17 6.49 10.33
N ILE A 51 -3.57 6.78 9.17
CA ILE A 51 -4.22 7.58 8.10
C ILE A 51 -5.51 6.90 7.64
N GLY A 52 -5.46 5.59 7.37
CA GLY A 52 -6.64 4.81 6.97
C GLY A 52 -7.73 4.79 8.03
N LEU A 53 -7.36 4.61 9.31
CA LEU A 53 -8.30 4.64 10.43
C LEU A 53 -8.98 6.01 10.58
N VAL A 54 -8.21 7.11 10.45
CA VAL A 54 -8.76 8.46 10.48
C VAL A 54 -9.75 8.68 9.34
N LEU A 55 -9.41 8.26 8.12
CA LEU A 55 -10.32 8.32 6.99
C LEU A 55 -11.61 7.55 7.27
N GLY A 56 -11.51 6.31 7.75
CA GLY A 56 -12.68 5.49 8.10
C GLY A 56 -13.57 6.17 9.14
N TRP A 57 -12.97 6.80 10.16
CA TRP A 57 -13.70 7.57 11.17
C TRP A 57 -14.38 8.83 10.59
N ILE A 58 -13.71 9.56 9.70
CA ILE A 58 -14.27 10.72 9.00
C ILE A 58 -15.49 10.29 8.18
N ILE A 59 -15.35 9.21 7.40
CA ILE A 59 -16.44 8.64 6.59
C ILE A 59 -17.59 8.26 7.52
N LEU A 60 -17.34 7.51 8.59
CA LEU A 60 -18.39 7.10 9.53
C LEU A 60 -19.19 8.28 10.10
N LYS A 61 -18.52 9.38 10.46
CA LYS A 61 -19.19 10.56 11.05
C LYS A 61 -19.87 11.47 10.03
N GLN A 62 -19.30 11.60 8.84
CA GLN A 62 -19.73 12.57 7.83
C GLN A 62 -20.50 11.93 6.69
N TYR A 63 -20.75 10.61 6.74
CA TYR A 63 -21.47 9.90 5.70
C TYR A 63 -22.87 10.49 5.56
N LYS A 64 -23.10 11.11 4.41
CA LYS A 64 -24.43 11.44 3.92
C LYS A 64 -24.65 10.60 2.66
N PRO A 65 -25.83 9.99 2.48
CA PRO A 65 -26.13 9.29 1.25
C PRO A 65 -25.90 10.26 0.07
N PRO A 66 -25.23 9.82 -1.01
CA PRO A 66 -24.86 10.71 -2.10
C PRO A 66 -26.12 11.38 -2.65
N LYS A 67 -26.24 12.70 -2.48
CA LYS A 67 -27.24 13.49 -3.19
C LYS A 67 -26.94 13.39 -4.68
N GLN A 68 -28.00 13.40 -5.49
CA GLN A 68 -27.90 13.38 -6.96
C GLN A 68 -26.80 14.35 -7.42
N TRP A 69 -25.90 13.84 -8.25
CA TRP A 69 -24.67 14.52 -8.64
C TRP A 69 -24.99 15.82 -9.38
N SER A 70 -24.82 16.96 -8.70
CA SER A 70 -24.91 18.29 -9.32
C SER A 70 -23.64 18.55 -10.13
N PHE A 71 -23.82 18.80 -11.43
CA PHE A 71 -22.77 18.65 -12.45
C PHE A 71 -21.62 19.66 -12.36
N SER A 72 -21.86 20.94 -12.02
CA SER A 72 -20.82 21.96 -12.19
C SER A 72 -19.86 22.10 -10.98
N ARG A 73 -20.37 22.31 -9.76
CA ARG A 73 -19.53 22.58 -8.58
C ARG A 73 -18.85 21.33 -8.02
N ASN A 74 -19.50 20.16 -8.13
CA ASN A 74 -18.95 18.91 -7.62
C ASN A 74 -17.86 18.33 -8.54
N LEU A 75 -17.93 18.61 -9.85
CA LEU A 75 -16.91 18.16 -10.82
C LEU A 75 -15.57 18.86 -10.57
N VAL A 76 -15.56 20.19 -10.42
CA VAL A 76 -14.32 20.94 -10.14
C VAL A 76 -13.66 20.45 -8.84
N PHE A 77 -14.44 20.30 -7.78
CA PHE A 77 -13.94 19.79 -6.51
C PHE A 77 -13.36 18.37 -6.62
N SER A 78 -14.03 17.48 -7.36
CA SER A 78 -13.55 16.11 -7.61
C SER A 78 -12.24 16.09 -8.40
N LEU A 79 -12.15 16.89 -9.47
CA LEU A 79 -10.95 16.99 -10.31
C LEU A 79 -9.75 17.55 -9.54
N VAL A 80 -9.96 18.58 -8.71
CA VAL A 80 -8.91 19.15 -7.86
C VAL A 80 -8.40 18.10 -6.86
N LEU A 81 -9.28 17.40 -6.16
CA LEU A 81 -8.84 16.37 -5.22
C LEU A 81 -8.17 15.18 -5.92
N LEU A 82 -8.65 14.79 -7.10
CA LEU A 82 -8.05 13.73 -7.89
C LEU A 82 -6.67 14.12 -8.43
N SER A 83 -6.46 15.40 -8.78
CA SER A 83 -5.14 15.88 -9.18
C SER A 83 -4.17 15.86 -8.01
N PHE A 84 -4.57 16.30 -6.82
CA PHE A 84 -3.76 16.14 -5.60
C PHE A 84 -3.42 14.68 -5.30
N ALA A 85 -4.40 13.78 -5.38
CA ALA A 85 -4.17 12.35 -5.19
C ALA A 85 -3.18 11.78 -6.22
N SER A 86 -3.31 12.20 -7.49
CA SER A 86 -2.41 11.79 -8.56
C SER A 86 -0.99 12.31 -8.32
N VAL A 87 -0.83 13.56 -7.91
CA VAL A 87 0.47 14.13 -7.56
C VAL A 87 1.12 13.37 -6.41
N PHE A 88 0.38 13.06 -5.34
CA PHE A 88 0.91 12.28 -4.20
C PHE A 88 1.33 10.86 -4.61
N CYS A 89 0.54 10.17 -5.41
CA CYS A 89 0.87 8.81 -5.86
C CYS A 89 2.02 8.79 -6.89
N LEU A 90 1.99 9.69 -7.87
CA LEU A 90 3.00 9.73 -8.93
C LEU A 90 4.34 10.27 -8.44
N SER A 91 4.35 11.27 -7.55
CA SER A 91 5.60 11.80 -6.97
C SER A 91 6.33 10.74 -6.14
N THR A 92 5.60 9.90 -5.42
CA THR A 92 6.20 8.85 -4.61
C THR A 92 6.72 7.69 -5.48
N LEU A 93 6.05 7.36 -6.59
CA LEU A 93 6.49 6.33 -7.54
C LEU A 93 7.68 6.79 -8.40
N TYR A 94 7.58 7.95 -9.04
CA TYR A 94 8.56 8.42 -10.02
C TYR A 94 9.62 9.36 -9.44
N GLY A 95 9.46 9.82 -8.19
CA GLY A 95 10.40 10.75 -7.55
C GLY A 95 11.83 10.20 -7.42
N LEU A 96 11.99 8.87 -7.46
CA LEU A 96 13.30 8.21 -7.43
C LEU A 96 13.89 7.88 -8.80
N TYR A 97 13.13 8.09 -9.88
CA TYR A 97 13.53 7.63 -11.21
C TYR A 97 14.92 8.11 -11.60
N GLY A 98 15.23 9.40 -11.41
CA GLY A 98 16.54 9.95 -11.77
C GLY A 98 17.72 9.36 -11.00
N TYR A 99 17.50 8.94 -9.74
CA TYR A 99 18.54 8.29 -8.93
C TYR A 99 18.71 6.82 -9.33
N VAL A 100 17.62 6.13 -9.65
CA VAL A 100 17.65 4.72 -10.10
C VAL A 100 18.24 4.61 -11.51
N SER A 101 17.93 5.55 -12.40
CA SER A 101 18.49 5.61 -13.77
C SER A 101 19.92 6.16 -13.82
N GLN A 102 20.51 6.52 -12.67
CA GLN A 102 21.85 7.11 -12.55
C GLN A 102 22.05 8.41 -13.38
N THR A 103 20.95 9.10 -13.73
CA THR A 103 21.03 10.37 -14.47
C THR A 103 21.40 11.55 -13.58
N VAL A 104 21.20 11.40 -12.26
CA VAL A 104 21.60 12.37 -11.25
C VAL A 104 22.43 11.69 -10.16
N PRO A 105 23.39 12.41 -9.53
CA PRO A 105 24.15 11.88 -8.40
C PRO A 105 23.24 11.55 -7.21
N PHE A 106 23.68 10.63 -6.35
CA PHE A 106 22.89 10.22 -5.18
C PHE A 106 22.54 11.41 -4.28
N PRO A 107 21.34 11.40 -3.67
CA PRO A 107 20.91 12.49 -2.80
C PRO A 107 21.74 12.51 -1.51
N SER A 108 21.78 13.67 -0.85
CA SER A 108 22.35 13.76 0.49
C SER A 108 21.58 12.88 1.48
N THR A 109 22.26 12.38 2.53
CA THR A 109 21.65 11.53 3.56
C THR A 109 20.33 12.11 4.11
N GLY A 110 20.28 13.42 4.31
CA GLY A 110 19.07 14.11 4.79
C GLY A 110 17.89 13.97 3.82
N VAL A 111 18.12 14.16 2.52
CA VAL A 111 17.06 14.02 1.49
C VAL A 111 16.63 12.57 1.36
N SER A 112 17.57 11.61 1.41
CA SER A 112 17.28 10.17 1.38
C SER A 112 16.42 9.75 2.58
N ALA A 113 16.75 10.22 3.78
CA ALA A 113 16.00 9.93 4.99
C ALA A 113 14.61 10.59 5.00
N LEU A 114 14.49 11.82 4.49
CA LEU A 114 13.20 12.51 4.31
C LEU A 114 12.29 11.72 3.36
N TYR A 115 12.80 11.35 2.18
CA TYR A 115 12.02 10.56 1.23
C TYR A 115 11.61 9.21 1.83
N THR A 116 12.53 8.50 2.48
CA THR A 116 12.28 7.18 3.09
C THR A 116 11.20 7.23 4.16
N SER A 117 11.14 8.30 4.96
CA SER A 117 10.13 8.47 6.01
C SER A 117 8.76 8.94 5.51
N VAL A 118 8.71 9.72 4.42
CA VAL A 118 7.48 10.42 3.98
C VAL A 118 6.78 9.77 2.80
N HIS A 119 7.49 9.00 1.95
CA HIS A 119 6.88 8.46 0.72
C HIS A 119 5.65 7.56 0.98
N ARG A 120 5.68 6.70 1.99
CA ARG A 120 4.53 5.82 2.30
C ARG A 120 3.32 6.58 2.85
N PRO A 121 3.47 7.46 3.87
CA PRO A 121 2.37 8.31 4.30
C PRO A 121 1.74 9.12 3.16
N VAL A 122 2.56 9.73 2.30
CA VAL A 122 2.07 10.55 1.17
C VAL A 122 1.30 9.70 0.16
N PHE A 123 1.82 8.54 -0.21
CA PHE A 123 1.12 7.61 -1.11
C PHE A 123 -0.25 7.20 -0.55
N ILE A 124 -0.30 6.88 0.75
CA ILE A 124 -1.53 6.48 1.43
C ILE A 124 -2.52 7.63 1.58
N LEU A 125 -2.04 8.87 1.75
CA LEU A 125 -2.90 10.06 1.68
C LEU A 125 -3.55 10.21 0.30
N GLY A 126 -2.79 9.97 -0.79
CA GLY A 126 -3.33 9.94 -2.15
C GLY A 126 -4.45 8.92 -2.30
N ILE A 127 -4.22 7.68 -1.85
CA ILE A 127 -5.25 6.63 -1.84
C ILE A 127 -6.45 7.03 -0.98
N ALA A 128 -6.22 7.62 0.19
CA ALA A 128 -7.27 8.05 1.11
C ALA A 128 -8.22 9.07 0.47
N ILE A 129 -7.67 10.02 -0.31
CA ILE A 129 -8.47 11.00 -1.07
C ILE A 129 -9.34 10.30 -2.12
N VAL A 130 -8.79 9.34 -2.88
CA VAL A 130 -9.54 8.58 -3.88
C VAL A 130 -10.68 7.79 -3.23
N CYS A 131 -10.39 7.09 -2.12
CA CYS A 131 -11.38 6.36 -1.34
C CYS A 131 -12.48 7.30 -0.84
N PHE A 132 -12.12 8.46 -0.27
CA PHE A 132 -13.07 9.46 0.19
C PHE A 132 -14.01 9.90 -0.93
N LEU A 133 -13.47 10.30 -2.09
CA LEU A 133 -14.24 10.71 -3.27
C LEU A 133 -15.20 9.62 -3.75
N CYS A 134 -14.77 8.35 -3.74
CA CYS A 134 -15.62 7.22 -4.09
C CYS A 134 -16.78 7.04 -3.10
N THR A 135 -16.53 7.20 -1.80
CA THR A 135 -17.58 7.03 -0.77
C THR A 135 -18.65 8.11 -0.81
N ILE A 136 -18.27 9.38 -1.05
CA ILE A 136 -19.21 10.51 -1.16
C ILE A 136 -19.93 10.58 -2.52
N GLY A 137 -19.53 9.74 -3.48
CA GLY A 137 -20.13 9.69 -4.81
C GLY A 137 -19.63 10.74 -5.80
N TYR A 138 -18.49 11.37 -5.53
CA TYR A 138 -17.92 12.43 -6.38
C TYR A 138 -16.96 11.90 -7.46
N ALA A 139 -16.64 10.61 -7.43
CA ALA A 139 -15.89 9.92 -8.49
C ALA A 139 -16.62 8.64 -8.98
N PRO A 140 -17.80 8.76 -9.63
CA PRO A 140 -18.56 7.60 -10.13
C PRO A 140 -17.79 6.62 -11.02
N PRO A 141 -16.98 7.04 -12.03
CA PRO A 141 -16.30 6.09 -12.90
C PRO A 141 -15.22 5.30 -12.14
N ILE A 142 -14.46 5.98 -11.28
CA ILE A 142 -13.43 5.33 -10.44
C ILE A 142 -14.07 4.36 -9.46
N ARG A 143 -15.19 4.76 -8.83
CA ARG A 143 -15.95 3.87 -7.95
C ARG A 143 -16.44 2.63 -8.68
N SER A 144 -16.95 2.77 -9.90
CA SER A 144 -17.43 1.63 -10.69
C SER A 144 -16.32 0.59 -10.92
N LEU A 145 -15.13 1.06 -11.28
CA LEU A 145 -13.96 0.21 -11.47
C LEU A 145 -13.50 -0.45 -10.16
N LEU A 146 -13.31 0.33 -9.09
CA LEU A 146 -12.81 -0.18 -7.81
C LEU A 146 -13.81 -1.09 -7.08
N ALA A 147 -15.12 -0.85 -7.27
CA ALA A 147 -16.18 -1.66 -6.67
C ALA A 147 -16.60 -2.85 -7.56
N TRP A 148 -15.84 -3.14 -8.62
CA TRP A 148 -16.16 -4.24 -9.53
C TRP A 148 -16.21 -5.58 -8.80
N THR A 149 -17.25 -6.37 -9.09
CA THR A 149 -17.52 -7.64 -8.41
C THR A 149 -16.43 -8.68 -8.64
N GLY A 150 -15.71 -8.60 -9.76
CA GLY A 150 -14.56 -9.46 -10.07
C GLY A 150 -13.41 -9.36 -9.05
N PHE A 151 -13.28 -8.23 -8.35
CA PHE A 151 -12.25 -8.08 -7.30
C PHE A 151 -12.64 -8.71 -5.96
N ARG A 152 -13.90 -9.11 -5.76
CA ARG A 152 -14.36 -9.71 -4.50
C ARG A 152 -13.59 -10.97 -4.09
N PRO A 153 -13.37 -11.99 -4.95
CA PRO A 153 -12.58 -13.17 -4.56
C PRO A 153 -11.15 -12.81 -4.19
N PHE A 154 -10.49 -11.97 -4.99
CA PHE A 154 -9.13 -11.53 -4.70
C PHE A 154 -9.05 -10.77 -3.38
N ALA A 155 -9.97 -9.84 -3.12
CA ALA A 155 -10.02 -9.05 -1.90
C ALA A 155 -10.16 -9.90 -0.62
N ARG A 156 -10.86 -11.04 -0.69
CA ARG A 156 -10.97 -11.98 0.42
C ARG A 156 -9.67 -12.76 0.65
N LEU A 157 -8.98 -13.12 -0.43
CA LEU A 157 -7.72 -13.88 -0.38
C LEU A 157 -6.49 -12.99 -0.13
N THR A 158 -6.60 -11.66 -0.23
CA THR A 158 -5.46 -10.73 -0.10
C THR A 158 -4.68 -10.93 1.19
N TYR A 159 -5.34 -11.23 2.32
CA TYR A 159 -4.65 -11.47 3.58
C TYR A 159 -3.81 -12.77 3.53
N GLY A 160 -4.38 -13.87 3.05
CA GLY A 160 -3.64 -15.11 2.83
C GLY A 160 -2.49 -14.93 1.83
N ALA A 161 -2.74 -14.21 0.73
CA ALA A 161 -1.71 -13.90 -0.26
C ALA A 161 -0.59 -13.04 0.34
N TYR A 162 -0.91 -12.09 1.22
CA TYR A 162 0.08 -11.30 1.95
C TYR A 162 0.97 -12.17 2.83
N LEU A 163 0.45 -13.21 3.47
CA LEU A 163 1.26 -14.13 4.29
C LEU A 163 2.13 -15.07 3.45
N VAL A 164 1.61 -15.55 2.33
CA VAL A 164 2.27 -16.60 1.54
C VAL A 164 3.26 -16.04 0.50
N HIS A 165 3.02 -14.84 -0.04
CA HIS A 165 3.86 -14.31 -1.12
C HIS A 165 5.36 -14.21 -0.80
N PRO A 166 5.83 -13.88 0.43
CA PRO A 166 7.26 -13.81 0.70
C PRO A 166 7.90 -15.20 0.67
N LEU A 167 7.15 -16.24 1.08
CA LEU A 167 7.60 -17.64 1.01
C LEU A 167 7.73 -18.10 -0.44
N VAL A 168 6.78 -17.72 -1.30
CA VAL A 168 6.84 -18.02 -2.74
C VAL A 168 8.05 -17.34 -3.38
N ILE A 169 8.28 -16.05 -3.09
CA ILE A 169 9.44 -15.31 -3.59
C ILE A 169 10.73 -15.97 -3.10
N LEU A 170 10.82 -16.29 -1.81
CA LEU A 170 11.99 -16.93 -1.22
C LEU A 170 12.29 -18.29 -1.88
N PHE A 171 11.26 -19.11 -2.07
CA PHE A 171 11.39 -20.41 -2.73
C PHE A 171 11.92 -20.28 -4.17
N LEU A 172 11.37 -19.35 -4.96
CA LEU A 172 11.80 -19.12 -6.34
C LEU A 172 13.22 -18.56 -6.42
N CYS A 173 13.57 -17.61 -5.54
CA CYS A 173 14.90 -16.99 -5.53
C CYS A 173 15.99 -17.94 -5.01
N LEU A 174 15.74 -18.69 -3.93
CA LEU A 174 16.70 -19.65 -3.37
C LEU A 174 16.85 -20.92 -4.21
N GLY A 175 15.83 -21.28 -4.99
CA GLY A 175 15.92 -22.38 -5.96
C GLY A 175 16.81 -22.04 -7.17
N GLY A 176 17.06 -20.76 -7.43
CA GLY A 176 17.96 -20.31 -8.49
C GLY A 176 19.42 -20.60 -8.15
N GLN A 177 20.11 -21.34 -9.03
CA GLN A 177 21.54 -21.66 -8.87
C GLN A 177 22.47 -20.61 -9.48
N SER A 178 21.92 -19.59 -10.13
CA SER A 178 22.65 -18.49 -10.77
C SER A 178 22.35 -17.15 -10.10
N PRO A 179 23.32 -16.22 -10.04
CA PRO A 179 23.07 -14.87 -9.55
C PRO A 179 21.98 -14.19 -10.40
N ILE A 180 21.03 -13.57 -9.71
CA ILE A 180 19.91 -12.86 -10.33
C ILE A 180 20.37 -11.44 -10.67
N ILE A 181 20.30 -11.08 -11.95
CA ILE A 181 20.46 -9.69 -12.39
C ILE A 181 19.09 -9.03 -12.29
N LEU A 182 18.98 -8.01 -11.45
CA LEU A 182 17.72 -7.32 -11.20
C LEU A 182 17.44 -6.30 -12.31
N ASP A 183 16.79 -6.74 -13.38
CA ASP A 183 16.33 -5.87 -14.47
C ASP A 183 14.80 -5.86 -14.59
N ASN A 184 14.27 -4.94 -15.41
CA ASN A 184 12.83 -4.79 -15.57
C ASN A 184 12.18 -6.06 -16.16
N LEU A 185 12.88 -6.74 -17.07
CA LEU A 185 12.38 -7.96 -17.71
C LEU A 185 12.28 -9.11 -16.71
N PHE A 186 13.28 -9.29 -15.85
CA PHE A 186 13.25 -10.25 -14.77
C PHE A 186 12.11 -9.96 -13.79
N LEU A 187 11.94 -8.70 -13.36
CA LEU A 187 10.86 -8.33 -12.44
C LEU A 187 9.47 -8.59 -13.03
N ILE A 188 9.25 -8.27 -14.32
CA ILE A 188 7.98 -8.53 -15.00
C ILE A 188 7.74 -10.03 -15.18
N SER A 189 8.77 -10.80 -15.56
CA SER A 189 8.66 -12.24 -15.73
C SER A 189 8.45 -12.97 -14.40
N LEU A 190 8.98 -12.45 -13.29
CA LEU A 190 8.77 -12.99 -11.94
C LEU A 190 7.39 -12.63 -11.36
N PHE A 191 6.81 -11.50 -11.75
CA PHE A 191 5.53 -11.04 -11.21
C PHE A 191 4.39 -12.03 -11.40
N LEU A 192 4.21 -12.52 -12.63
CA LEU A 192 3.10 -13.41 -12.99
C LEU A 192 3.11 -14.76 -12.24
N PRO A 193 4.24 -15.50 -12.17
CA PRO A 193 4.30 -16.73 -11.38
C PRO A 193 4.13 -16.48 -9.89
N VAL A 194 4.78 -15.44 -9.32
CA VAL A 194 4.59 -15.10 -7.90
C VAL A 194 3.13 -14.78 -7.60
N PHE A 195 2.47 -13.99 -8.46
CA PHE A 195 1.07 -13.64 -8.31
C PHE A 195 0.17 -14.88 -8.32
N LEU A 196 0.28 -15.73 -9.34
CA LEU A 196 -0.56 -16.92 -9.49
C LEU A 196 -0.35 -17.92 -8.34
N LEU A 197 0.90 -18.20 -7.99
CA LEU A 197 1.22 -19.14 -6.90
C LEU A 197 0.76 -18.58 -5.55
N SER A 198 0.97 -17.30 -5.27
CA SER A 198 0.57 -16.69 -3.99
C SER A 198 -0.94 -16.73 -3.80
N TYR A 199 -1.73 -16.41 -4.82
CA TYR A 199 -3.19 -16.50 -4.74
C TYR A 199 -3.70 -17.94 -4.73
N GLY A 200 -3.03 -18.86 -5.44
CA GLY A 200 -3.34 -20.30 -5.39
C GLY A 200 -3.15 -20.88 -4.00
N PHE A 201 -2.00 -20.61 -3.36
CA PHE A 201 -1.76 -21.05 -1.98
C PHE A 201 -2.62 -20.31 -0.97
N ALA A 202 -2.90 -19.02 -1.15
CA ALA A 202 -3.84 -18.27 -0.30
C ALA A 202 -5.24 -18.88 -0.34
N TYR A 203 -5.69 -19.35 -1.51
CA TYR A 203 -6.95 -20.06 -1.65
C TYR A 203 -6.95 -21.38 -0.86
N LEU A 204 -5.89 -22.19 -0.98
CA LEU A 204 -5.75 -23.42 -0.19
C LEU A 204 -5.76 -23.13 1.31
N LEU A 205 -5.02 -22.11 1.75
CA LEU A 205 -4.98 -21.68 3.15
C LEU A 205 -6.38 -21.28 3.65
N SER A 206 -7.11 -20.45 2.91
CA SER A 206 -8.46 -20.02 3.27
C SER A 206 -9.43 -21.21 3.33
N MET A 207 -9.33 -22.16 2.40
CA MET A 207 -10.14 -23.38 2.42
C MET A 207 -9.83 -24.27 3.62
N MET A 208 -8.56 -24.40 4.01
CA MET A 208 -8.15 -25.27 5.12
C MET A 208 -8.37 -24.65 6.50
N ALA A 209 -8.25 -23.33 6.63
CA ALA A 209 -8.31 -22.64 7.91
C ALA A 209 -9.63 -21.86 8.11
N GLU A 210 -9.96 -20.96 7.19
CA GLU A 210 -11.10 -20.03 7.37
C GLU A 210 -12.44 -20.72 7.10
N SER A 211 -12.52 -21.54 6.05
CA SER A 211 -13.77 -22.21 5.66
C SER A 211 -14.35 -23.15 6.73
N PRO A 212 -13.57 -24.02 7.42
CA PRO A 212 -14.14 -24.87 8.47
C PRO A 212 -14.58 -24.07 9.69
N ILE A 213 -13.84 -23.01 10.07
CA ILE A 213 -14.22 -22.14 11.19
C ILE A 213 -15.54 -21.45 10.90
N LEU A 214 -15.71 -20.90 9.69
CA LEU A 214 -16.97 -20.28 9.26
C LEU A 214 -18.14 -21.28 9.23
N ALA A 215 -17.88 -22.54 8.89
CA ALA A 215 -18.90 -23.59 8.96
C ALA A 215 -19.26 -23.91 10.42
N CYS A 216 -18.27 -24.01 11.31
CA CYS A 216 -18.48 -24.22 12.74
C CYS A 216 -19.26 -23.05 13.39
N GLU A 217 -18.94 -21.80 13.08
CA GLU A 217 -19.68 -20.63 13.59
C GLU A 217 -21.17 -20.68 13.25
N LYS A 218 -21.50 -21.07 12.01
CA LYS A 218 -22.89 -21.23 11.56
C LYS A 218 -23.60 -22.38 12.29
N LEU A 219 -22.90 -23.50 12.51
CA LEU A 219 -23.44 -24.63 13.27
C LEU A 219 -23.70 -24.27 14.74
N LEU A 220 -22.86 -23.42 15.33
CA LEU A 220 -23.00 -22.93 16.70
C LEU A 220 -24.02 -21.78 16.84
N GLY A 221 -24.62 -21.30 15.75
CA GLY A 221 -25.61 -20.23 15.76
C GLY A 221 -25.06 -18.85 16.17
N LEU A 222 -23.74 -18.65 16.06
CA LEU A 222 -23.08 -17.37 16.37
C LEU A 222 -23.24 -16.34 15.24
N ARG A 223 -23.78 -16.76 14.08
CA ARG A 223 -23.91 -15.97 12.86
C ARG A 223 -25.12 -16.34 12.04
#